data_AF-A0A354X115-F1
#
_entry.id   AF-A0A354X115-F1
#
_cell.length_a   1.000
_cell.length_b   1.000
_cell.length_c   1.000
_cell.angle_alpha   90.00
_cell.angle_beta   90.00
_cell.angle_gamma   90.00
#
_symmetry.space_group_name_H-M   'P 1'
#
loop_
_entity.id
_entity.type
_entity.pdbx_description
1 polymer ?
#
loop_
_entity_poly.entity_id
_entity_poly.type
_entity_poly.pdbx_seq_one_letter_code
_entity_poly.pdbx_strand_id
1 'polypeptide(L)'
;MNKTLKIIAKDRQRTNVLRNGEQKTIAYLVQRVPTWLTSDGLTSIGFFGNILVASTFILGAFVNRYWLLLSLLGFIINWVGDSLDGRLAYYRNKPRRWYGFSLDITVDWIGTILIGLGYTIYAQGIWKYAGFLFVVLYGWEMIT
;
A
#
# COMPACT_ATOMS: atom_id res chain seq x y z
N MET A 1 22.74 -10.36 1.27
CA MET A 1 21.79 -9.94 2.33
C MET A 1 22.29 -8.76 3.17
N ASN A 2 23.46 -8.83 3.84
CA ASN A 2 23.95 -7.73 4.70
C ASN A 2 24.21 -6.39 3.99
N LYS A 3 24.72 -6.37 2.75
CA LYS A 3 24.88 -5.13 1.96
C LYS A 3 23.51 -4.54 1.55
N THR A 4 22.58 -5.38 1.11
CA THR A 4 21.22 -5.01 0.71
C THR A 4 20.43 -4.36 1.86
N LEU A 5 20.50 -4.95 3.05
CA LEU A 5 19.89 -4.41 4.27
C LEU A 5 20.45 -3.03 4.62
N LYS A 6 21.77 -2.84 4.53
CA LYS A 6 22.41 -1.53 4.78
C LYS A 6 22.01 -0.46 3.77
N ILE A 7 21.73 -0.82 2.51
CA ILE A 7 21.30 0.14 1.48
C ILE A 7 19.84 0.54 1.69
N ILE A 8 18.97 -0.44 1.97
CA ILE A 8 17.52 -0.22 2.17
C ILE A 8 17.22 0.50 3.49
N ALA A 9 18.00 0.25 4.54
CA ALA A 9 17.78 0.85 5.87
C ALA A 9 18.53 2.17 6.09
N LYS A 10 19.26 2.69 5.08
CA LYS A 10 20.16 3.84 5.25
C LYS A 10 19.44 5.15 5.55
N ASP A 11 18.23 5.34 4.99
CA ASP A 11 17.50 6.62 5.06
C ASP A 11 16.34 6.65 6.08
N ARG A 12 15.92 5.51 6.67
CA ARG A 12 14.81 5.51 7.66
C ARG A 12 15.07 4.57 8.85
N GLN A 13 15.29 5.16 10.03
CA GLN A 13 15.26 4.43 11.31
C GLN A 13 13.79 4.22 11.73
N ARG A 14 13.26 3.00 11.52
CA ARG A 14 11.95 2.63 12.10
C ARG A 14 12.13 2.23 13.57
N THR A 15 11.16 2.43 14.44
CA THR A 15 11.24 2.00 15.86
C THR A 15 10.30 0.85 16.20
N ASN A 16 9.59 0.31 15.21
CA ASN A 16 8.58 -0.75 15.41
C ASN A 16 9.19 -2.09 15.84
N VAL A 17 8.45 -2.83 16.68
CA VAL A 17 8.81 -4.18 17.19
C VAL A 17 9.06 -5.18 16.04
N LEU A 18 8.32 -5.05 14.93
CA LEU A 18 8.41 -5.91 13.75
C LEU A 18 9.50 -5.51 12.75
N ARG A 19 10.24 -4.42 13.00
CA ARG A 19 11.21 -3.83 12.05
C ARG A 19 12.18 -4.86 11.48
N ASN A 20 12.77 -5.69 12.34
CA ASN A 20 13.80 -6.64 11.93
C ASN A 20 13.24 -7.75 11.02
N GLY A 21 12.01 -8.20 11.30
CA GLY A 21 11.33 -9.20 10.46
C GLY A 21 10.95 -8.60 9.11
N GLU A 22 10.28 -7.45 9.13
CA GLU A 22 9.86 -6.73 7.93
C GLU A 22 11.05 -6.43 7.01
N GLN A 23 12.14 -5.85 7.54
CA GLN A 23 13.32 -5.52 6.74
C GLN A 23 13.96 -6.75 6.08
N LYS A 24 14.00 -7.90 6.78
CA LYS A 24 14.51 -9.16 6.22
C LYS A 24 13.61 -9.67 5.10
N THR A 25 12.30 -9.70 5.32
CA THR A 25 11.31 -10.15 4.34
C THR A 25 11.38 -9.31 3.07
N ILE A 26 11.41 -7.98 3.21
CA ILE A 26 11.49 -7.10 2.07
C ILE A 26 12.84 -7.18 1.36
N ALA A 27 13.96 -7.25 2.10
CA ALA A 27 15.24 -7.45 1.45
C ALA A 27 15.30 -8.75 0.64
N TYR A 28 14.62 -9.81 1.11
CA TYR A 28 14.46 -11.05 0.37
C TYR A 28 13.56 -10.90 -0.86
N LEU A 29 12.41 -10.24 -0.72
CA LEU A 29 11.45 -10.00 -1.81
C LEU A 29 12.06 -9.12 -2.91
N VAL A 30 12.71 -8.00 -2.57
CA VAL A 30 13.36 -7.09 -3.53
C VAL A 30 14.39 -7.82 -4.40
N GLN A 31 15.12 -8.78 -3.84
CA GLN A 31 16.10 -9.59 -4.60
C GLN A 31 15.43 -10.58 -5.57
N ARG A 32 14.18 -10.98 -5.30
CA ARG A 32 13.38 -11.91 -6.11
C ARG A 32 12.51 -11.19 -7.14
N VAL A 33 12.41 -9.85 -7.09
CA VAL A 33 11.61 -9.09 -8.06
C VAL A 33 12.27 -9.19 -9.44
N PRO A 34 11.55 -9.72 -10.45
CA PRO A 34 12.10 -9.90 -11.79
C PRO A 34 12.48 -8.55 -12.43
N THR A 35 13.51 -8.57 -13.28
CA THR A 35 14.17 -7.38 -13.83
C THR A 35 13.26 -6.50 -14.70
N TRP A 36 12.24 -7.08 -15.32
CA TRP A 36 11.21 -6.38 -16.11
C TRP A 36 10.28 -5.47 -15.27
N LEU A 37 10.11 -5.74 -13.97
CA LEU A 37 9.17 -5.02 -13.13
C LEU A 37 9.85 -3.76 -12.59
N THR A 38 9.34 -2.59 -12.92
CA THR A 38 9.84 -1.29 -12.47
C THR A 38 9.19 -0.88 -11.14
N SER A 39 9.72 0.18 -10.51
CA SER A 39 9.09 0.82 -9.33
C SER A 39 7.64 1.20 -9.63
N ASP A 40 7.41 1.89 -10.74
CA ASP A 40 6.09 2.33 -11.20
C ASP A 40 5.12 1.13 -11.42
N GLY A 41 5.65 -0.02 -11.86
CA GLY A 41 4.88 -1.26 -11.98
C GLY A 41 4.48 -1.84 -10.61
N LEU A 42 5.35 -1.75 -9.61
CA LEU A 42 5.02 -2.15 -8.24
C LEU A 42 3.99 -1.22 -7.61
N THR A 43 4.11 0.09 -7.82
CA THR A 43 3.11 1.07 -7.39
C THR A 43 1.74 0.78 -8.06
N SER A 44 1.74 0.39 -9.34
CA SER A 44 0.51 -0.02 -10.05
C SER A 44 -0.11 -1.30 -9.47
N ILE A 45 0.71 -2.28 -9.07
CA ILE A 45 0.24 -3.47 -8.35
C ILE A 45 -0.35 -3.07 -6.99
N GLY A 46 0.31 -2.15 -6.29
CA GLY A 46 -0.15 -1.59 -5.03
C GLY A 46 -1.53 -0.96 -5.15
N PHE A 47 -1.70 -0.13 -6.18
CA PHE A 47 -2.96 0.51 -6.53
C PHE A 47 -4.06 -0.50 -6.91
N PHE A 48 -3.71 -1.54 -7.68
CA PHE A 48 -4.65 -2.61 -8.00
C PHE A 48 -5.15 -3.33 -6.74
N GLY A 49 -4.30 -3.51 -5.74
CA GLY A 49 -4.69 -4.00 -4.41
C GLY A 49 -5.79 -3.14 -3.78
N ASN A 50 -5.65 -1.81 -3.84
CA ASN A 50 -6.67 -0.88 -3.33
C ASN A 50 -8.00 -0.98 -4.10
N ILE A 51 -7.96 -1.10 -5.43
CA ILE A 51 -9.16 -1.33 -6.26
C ILE A 51 -9.84 -2.65 -5.87
N LEU A 52 -9.07 -3.70 -5.62
CA LEU A 52 -9.60 -4.99 -5.21
C LEU A 52 -10.32 -4.85 -3.86
N VAL A 53 -9.70 -4.19 -2.88
CA VAL A 53 -10.33 -3.91 -1.57
C VAL A 53 -11.63 -3.12 -1.75
N ALA A 54 -11.62 -2.02 -2.51
CA ALA A 54 -12.82 -1.22 -2.76
C ALA A 54 -13.95 -2.07 -3.39
N SER A 55 -13.58 -2.91 -4.35
CA SER A 55 -14.51 -3.82 -5.04
C SER A 55 -15.12 -4.87 -4.10
N THR A 56 -14.36 -5.35 -3.10
CA THR A 56 -14.88 -6.30 -2.11
C THR A 56 -15.95 -5.71 -1.21
N PHE A 57 -15.90 -4.40 -0.91
CA PHE A 57 -16.97 -3.74 -0.18
C PHE A 57 -18.26 -3.65 -1.00
N ILE A 58 -18.14 -3.35 -2.31
CA ILE A 58 -19.28 -3.33 -3.23
C ILE A 58 -19.90 -4.73 -3.33
N LEU A 59 -19.09 -5.76 -3.55
CA LEU A 59 -19.56 -7.16 -3.58
C LEU A 59 -20.14 -7.61 -2.23
N GLY A 60 -19.56 -7.15 -1.13
CA GLY A 60 -20.05 -7.36 0.22
C GLY A 60 -21.44 -6.78 0.47
N ALA A 61 -21.76 -5.67 -0.20
CA ALA A 61 -23.04 -4.98 -0.09
C ALA A 61 -24.13 -5.62 -0.96
N PHE A 62 -23.79 -5.99 -2.20
CA PHE A 62 -24.78 -6.45 -3.20
C PHE A 62 -24.90 -7.97 -3.34
N VAL A 63 -23.88 -8.75 -2.99
CA VAL A 63 -23.85 -10.20 -3.21
C VAL A 63 -23.85 -10.96 -1.90
N ASN A 64 -22.75 -10.87 -1.12
CA ASN A 64 -22.62 -11.59 0.14
C ASN A 64 -21.49 -11.02 1.00
N ARG A 65 -21.68 -10.95 2.32
CA ARG A 65 -20.66 -10.48 3.27
C ARG A 65 -19.34 -11.25 3.22
N TYR A 66 -19.34 -12.53 2.82
CA TYR A 66 -18.10 -13.32 2.71
C TYR A 66 -17.09 -12.76 1.71
N TRP A 67 -17.53 -11.97 0.72
CA TRP A 67 -16.63 -11.31 -0.24
C TRP A 67 -15.67 -10.32 0.44
N LEU A 68 -15.98 -9.84 1.65
CA LEU A 68 -15.07 -9.03 2.44
C LEU A 68 -13.78 -9.76 2.79
N LEU A 69 -13.76 -11.10 2.84
CA LEU A 69 -12.51 -11.84 3.11
C LEU A 69 -11.46 -11.65 2.02
N LEU A 70 -11.87 -11.36 0.79
CA LEU A 70 -10.95 -11.03 -0.30
C LEU A 70 -10.26 -9.67 -0.09
N SER A 71 -10.78 -8.80 0.78
CA SER A 71 -10.09 -7.56 1.14
C SER A 71 -8.73 -7.86 1.75
N LEU A 72 -8.57 -8.97 2.48
CA LEU A 72 -7.29 -9.40 3.03
C LEU A 72 -6.27 -9.66 1.91
N LEU A 73 -6.68 -10.31 0.83
CA LEU A 73 -5.81 -10.51 -0.34
C LEU A 73 -5.48 -9.18 -1.01
N GLY A 74 -6.46 -8.28 -1.14
CA GLY A 74 -6.24 -6.93 -1.67
C GLY A 74 -5.23 -6.12 -0.86
N PHE A 75 -5.32 -6.18 0.47
CA PHE A 75 -4.34 -5.54 1.37
C PHE A 75 -2.96 -6.17 1.28
N ILE A 76 -2.86 -7.49 1.14
CA ILE A 76 -1.57 -8.16 0.92
C ILE A 76 -0.94 -7.68 -0.39
N ILE A 77 -1.73 -7.61 -1.47
CA ILE A 77 -1.26 -7.11 -2.78
C ILE A 77 -0.83 -5.65 -2.68
N ASN A 78 -1.64 -4.80 -2.04
CA ASN A 78 -1.32 -3.40 -1.83
C ASN A 78 0.00 -3.24 -1.06
N TRP A 79 0.12 -3.93 0.08
CA TRP A 79 1.32 -3.93 0.92
C TRP A 79 2.56 -4.39 0.16
N VAL A 80 2.45 -5.44 -0.67
CA VAL A 80 3.59 -5.92 -1.48
C VAL A 80 4.02 -4.87 -2.51
N GLY A 81 3.09 -4.19 -3.17
CA GLY A 81 3.41 -3.14 -4.15
C GLY A 81 4.13 -1.95 -3.51
N ASP A 82 3.46 -1.33 -2.53
CA ASP A 82 3.92 -0.14 -1.81
C ASP A 82 5.20 -0.40 -0.98
N SER A 83 5.31 -1.55 -0.32
CA SER A 83 6.52 -1.83 0.47
C SER A 83 7.76 -2.09 -0.39
N LEU A 84 7.60 -2.50 -1.65
CA LEU A 84 8.72 -2.89 -2.51
C LEU A 84 9.14 -1.80 -3.48
N ASP A 85 8.26 -0.89 -3.90
CA ASP A 85 8.54 0.04 -5.00
C ASP A 85 9.73 0.97 -4.73
N GLY A 86 9.71 1.72 -3.63
CA GLY A 86 10.78 2.64 -3.25
C GLY A 86 12.07 1.89 -2.96
N ARG A 87 11.99 0.74 -2.29
CA ARG A 87 13.17 -0.07 -1.94
C ARG A 87 13.79 -0.75 -3.17
N LEU A 88 12.99 -1.09 -4.18
CA LEU A 88 13.47 -1.57 -5.47
C LEU A 88 14.20 -0.45 -6.23
N ALA A 89 13.69 0.77 -6.21
CA ALA A 89 14.33 1.93 -6.84
C ALA A 89 15.72 2.20 -6.25
N TYR A 90 15.86 2.11 -4.91
CA TYR A 90 17.16 2.20 -4.23
C TYR A 90 18.05 0.99 -4.54
N TYR A 91 17.51 -0.23 -4.54
CA TYR A 91 18.29 -1.44 -4.85
C TYR A 91 18.87 -1.44 -6.26
N ARG A 92 18.11 -0.92 -7.25
CA ARG A 92 18.54 -0.84 -8.65
C ARG A 92 19.36 0.41 -8.97
N ASN A 93 19.73 1.22 -7.98
CA ASN A 93 20.42 2.51 -8.16
C ASN A 93 19.75 3.44 -9.19
N LYS A 94 18.41 3.41 -9.27
CA LYS A 94 17.61 4.35 -10.07
C LYS A 94 16.64 5.16 -9.19
N PRO A 95 17.10 5.80 -8.09
CA PRO A 95 16.22 6.56 -7.23
C PRO A 95 15.70 7.81 -7.94
N ARG A 96 14.38 7.97 -7.99
CA ARG A 96 13.70 9.17 -8.48
C ARG A 96 13.02 9.86 -7.30
N ARG A 97 13.79 10.66 -6.55
CA ARG A 97 13.34 11.20 -5.25
C ARG A 97 12.03 11.98 -5.32
N TRP A 98 11.88 12.90 -6.27
CA TRP A 98 10.68 13.76 -6.36
C TRP A 98 9.50 13.08 -7.05
N TYR A 99 9.76 12.41 -8.17
CA TYR A 99 8.70 11.73 -8.94
C TYR A 99 8.12 10.54 -8.16
N GLY A 100 8.98 9.67 -7.63
CA GLY A 100 8.54 8.51 -6.85
C GLY A 100 7.76 8.94 -5.62
N PHE A 101 8.24 9.94 -4.87
CA PHE A 101 7.54 10.45 -3.69
C PHE A 101 6.17 11.06 -4.02
N SER A 102 6.06 11.87 -5.08
CA SER A 102 4.78 12.44 -5.49
C SER A 102 3.80 11.38 -5.98
N LEU A 103 4.29 10.39 -6.73
CA LEU A 103 3.49 9.27 -7.21
C LEU A 103 2.96 8.42 -6.05
N ASP A 104 3.82 8.12 -5.07
CA ASP A 104 3.52 7.34 -3.85
C ASP A 104 2.36 7.98 -3.07
N ILE A 105 2.51 9.25 -2.69
CA ILE A 105 1.46 10.01 -1.99
C ILE A 105 0.17 10.07 -2.81
N THR A 106 0.27 10.33 -4.12
CA THR A 106 -0.92 10.45 -4.98
C THR A 106 -1.68 9.12 -5.04
N VAL A 107 -0.98 8.01 -5.23
CA VAL A 107 -1.58 6.68 -5.35
C VAL A 107 -2.18 6.22 -4.03
N ASP A 108 -1.52 6.49 -2.90
CA ASP A 108 -2.04 6.20 -1.57
C ASP A 108 -3.30 7.01 -1.26
N TRP A 109 -3.30 8.30 -1.62
CA TRP A 109 -4.46 9.16 -1.39
C TRP A 109 -5.67 8.73 -2.23
N ILE A 110 -5.47 8.47 -3.52
CA ILE A 110 -6.52 7.93 -4.40
C ILE A 110 -6.99 6.56 -3.91
N GLY A 111 -6.07 5.69 -3.50
CA GLY A 111 -6.36 4.36 -2.96
C GLY A 111 -7.25 4.43 -1.71
N THR A 112 -6.91 5.32 -0.77
CA THR A 112 -7.67 5.54 0.46
C THR A 112 -9.07 6.06 0.15
N ILE A 113 -9.21 7.01 -0.79
CA ILE A 113 -10.51 7.51 -1.24
C ILE A 113 -11.34 6.38 -1.85
N LEU A 114 -10.77 5.55 -2.71
CA LEU A 114 -11.47 4.40 -3.33
C LEU A 114 -11.99 3.41 -2.28
N ILE A 115 -11.15 3.05 -1.30
CA ILE A 115 -11.54 2.16 -0.21
C ILE A 115 -12.65 2.81 0.64
N GLY A 116 -12.51 4.11 0.94
CA GLY A 116 -13.51 4.89 1.67
C GLY A 116 -14.87 4.95 0.98
N LEU A 117 -14.87 5.14 -0.34
CA LEU A 117 -16.09 5.12 -1.16
C LEU A 117 -16.72 3.73 -1.14
N GLY A 118 -15.94 2.67 -1.34
CA GLY A 118 -16.41 1.29 -1.24
C GLY A 118 -17.03 1.01 0.13
N TYR A 119 -16.35 1.39 1.21
CA TYR A 119 -16.87 1.26 2.57
C TYR A 119 -18.17 2.04 2.79
N THR A 120 -18.29 3.25 2.24
CA THR A 120 -19.51 4.08 2.38
C THR A 120 -20.73 3.44 1.71
N ILE A 121 -20.52 2.69 0.62
CA ILE A 121 -21.56 1.90 -0.05
C ILE A 121 -21.97 0.72 0.84
N TYR A 122 -21.01 0.05 1.50
CA TYR A 122 -21.24 -1.11 2.34
C TYR A 122 -21.87 -0.78 3.71
N ALA A 123 -21.33 0.22 4.40
CA ALA A 123 -21.75 0.58 5.75
C ALA A 123 -23.15 1.21 5.75
N GLN A 124 -23.93 1.02 6.82
CA GLN A 124 -25.26 1.61 6.99
C GLN A 124 -25.32 2.49 8.25
N GLY A 125 -26.16 3.52 8.22
CA GLY A 125 -26.38 4.43 9.35
C GLY A 125 -25.15 5.28 9.70
N ILE A 126 -24.94 5.51 11.00
CA ILE A 126 -23.91 6.41 11.55
C ILE A 126 -22.48 5.98 11.17
N TRP A 127 -22.25 4.69 10.91
CA TRP A 127 -20.95 4.11 10.61
C TRP A 127 -20.34 4.60 9.29
N LYS A 128 -21.16 5.13 8.37
CA LYS A 128 -20.69 5.79 7.14
C LYS A 128 -19.82 7.00 7.45
N TYR A 129 -20.26 7.84 8.38
CA TYR A 129 -19.55 9.05 8.77
C TYR A 129 -18.23 8.74 9.48
N ALA A 130 -18.18 7.65 10.24
CA ALA A 130 -16.94 7.19 10.86
C ALA A 130 -15.88 6.82 9.80
N GLY A 131 -16.27 6.09 8.74
CA GLY A 131 -15.35 5.77 7.64
C GLY A 131 -14.93 7.00 6.84
N PHE A 132 -15.86 7.92 6.59
CA PHE A 132 -15.54 9.19 5.95
C PHE A 132 -14.55 10.03 6.76
N LEU A 133 -14.78 10.18 8.06
CA LEU A 133 -13.85 10.87 8.97
C LEU A 133 -12.48 10.20 8.98
N PHE A 134 -12.43 8.87 8.98
CA PHE A 134 -11.17 8.13 8.92
C PHE A 134 -10.37 8.47 7.65
N VAL A 135 -11.02 8.48 6.48
CA VAL A 135 -10.37 8.84 5.20
C VAL A 135 -9.85 10.27 5.22
N VAL A 136 -10.65 11.21 5.73
CA VAL A 136 -10.26 12.63 5.83
C VAL A 136 -9.07 12.82 6.78
N LEU A 137 -9.11 12.21 7.96
CA LEU A 137 -8.04 12.29 8.95
C LEU A 137 -6.75 11.62 8.47
N TYR A 138 -6.87 10.48 7.79
CA TYR A 138 -5.71 9.81 7.19
C TYR A 138 -5.08 10.67 6.09
N GLY A 139 -5.89 11.22 5.18
CA GLY A 139 -5.38 12.14 4.16
C GLY A 139 -4.74 13.40 4.74
N TRP A 140 -5.24 13.90 5.88
CA TRP A 140 -4.62 15.00 6.61
C TRP A 140 -3.23 14.62 7.15
N GLU A 141 -3.11 13.45 7.80
CA GLU A 141 -1.84 12.96 8.35
C GLU A 141 -0.77 12.73 7.28
N MET A 142 -1.15 12.38 6.05
CA MET A 142 -0.19 12.27 4.95
C MET A 142 0.42 13.62 4.52
N ILE A 143 -0.28 14.73 4.77
CA ILE A 143 0.13 16.07 4.34
C ILE A 143 0.93 16.81 5.42
N THR A 144 0.62 16.56 6.70
CA THR A 144 1.23 17.22 7.86
C THR A 144 2.44 16.47 8.42
#